data_AF-A0A931V2F0-F1
#
_entry.id   AF-A0A931V2F0-F1
#
_cell.length_a   1.000
_cell.length_b   1.000
_cell.length_c   1.000
_cell.angle_alpha   90.00
_cell.angle_beta   90.00
_cell.angle_gamma   90.00
#
_symmetry.space_group_name_H-M   'P 1'
#
loop_
_entity.id
_entity.type
_entity.pdbx_description
1 polymer ?
#
loop_
_entity_poly.entity_id
_entity_poly.type
_entity_poly.pdbx_seq_one_letter_code
_entity_poly.pdbx_strand_id
1 'polypeptide(L)'
;MNVTSWLLWGFGATVVLTTLLAASQGLRITRMNIPYMLGTMVTPDRNRAKLLGTGMHLVNGWLFSLIYVAAFHSWDQAGLWRGALVGLVHGAFVLVVGMPTLPAMHPRMASEERGPTPTRALEPPGFLATHYGVQTPVSVIVAHVVFGCVLGVFYDVGA
;
A
#
# COMPACT_ATOMS: atom_id res chain seq x y z
N MET A 1 20.83 -10.90 7.61
CA MET A 1 19.71 -10.64 6.68
C MET A 1 19.94 -11.40 5.38
N ASN A 2 19.00 -12.28 5.01
CA ASN A 2 19.03 -12.97 3.72
C ASN A 2 18.54 -12.04 2.59
N VAL A 3 19.46 -11.51 1.80
CA VAL A 3 19.16 -10.52 0.74
C VAL A 3 18.36 -11.15 -0.39
N THR A 4 18.72 -12.35 -0.82
CA THR A 4 18.01 -13.05 -1.92
C THR A 4 16.56 -13.33 -1.54
N SER A 5 16.32 -13.81 -0.31
CA SER A 5 14.98 -14.05 0.21
C SER A 5 14.16 -12.76 0.26
N TRP A 6 14.76 -11.66 0.73
CA TRP A 6 14.10 -10.34 0.73
C TRP A 6 13.79 -9.84 -0.70
N LEU A 7 14.73 -9.96 -1.65
CA LEU A 7 14.51 -9.54 -3.02
C LEU A 7 13.32 -10.28 -3.64
N LEU A 8 13.28 -11.61 -3.49
CA LEU A 8 12.22 -12.44 -4.07
C LEU A 8 10.88 -12.24 -3.37
N TRP A 9 10.83 -12.34 -2.04
CA TRP A 9 9.58 -12.35 -1.30
C TRP A 9 9.06 -10.95 -0.96
N GLY A 10 9.94 -9.95 -0.88
CA GLY A 10 9.55 -8.53 -0.87
C GLY A 10 8.81 -8.15 -2.16
N PHE A 11 9.37 -8.53 -3.32
CA PHE A 11 8.71 -8.33 -4.61
C PHE A 11 7.41 -9.16 -4.71
N GLY A 12 7.48 -10.47 -4.44
CA GLY A 12 6.33 -11.38 -4.56
C GLY A 12 5.16 -10.98 -3.67
N ALA A 13 5.40 -10.63 -2.40
CA ALA A 13 4.36 -10.13 -1.51
C ALA A 13 3.76 -8.83 -2.03
N THR A 14 4.57 -7.92 -2.57
CA THR A 14 4.07 -6.65 -3.13
C THR A 14 3.22 -6.86 -4.36
N VAL A 15 3.56 -7.83 -5.23
CA VAL A 15 2.70 -8.22 -6.36
C VAL A 15 1.34 -8.70 -5.86
N VAL A 16 1.32 -9.57 -4.84
CA VAL A 16 0.06 -10.05 -4.23
C VAL A 16 -0.76 -8.90 -3.65
N LEU A 17 -0.14 -8.01 -2.89
CA LEU A 17 -0.77 -6.81 -2.34
C LEU A 17 -1.41 -5.95 -3.45
N THR A 18 -0.63 -5.63 -4.48
CA THR A 18 -1.05 -4.79 -5.60
C THR A 18 -2.24 -5.41 -6.32
N THR A 19 -2.18 -6.72 -6.58
CA THR A 19 -3.27 -7.46 -7.22
C THR A 19 -4.53 -7.46 -6.37
N LEU A 20 -4.43 -7.65 -5.05
CA LEU A 20 -5.60 -7.61 -4.16
C LEU A 20 -6.28 -6.23 -4.15
N LEU A 21 -5.49 -5.16 -4.06
CA LEU A 21 -6.03 -3.79 -4.10
C LEU A 21 -6.66 -3.49 -5.47
N ALA A 22 -6.01 -3.87 -6.57
CA ALA A 22 -6.55 -3.70 -7.92
C ALA A 22 -7.82 -4.54 -8.15
N ALA A 23 -7.85 -5.78 -7.67
CA ALA A 23 -9.03 -6.65 -7.72
C ALA A 23 -10.17 -6.06 -6.89
N SER A 24 -9.88 -5.55 -5.70
CA SER A 24 -10.88 -4.88 -4.85
C SER A 24 -11.50 -3.68 -5.55
N GLN A 25 -10.72 -2.93 -6.33
CA GLN A 25 -11.25 -1.84 -7.15
C GLN A 25 -12.10 -2.37 -8.32
N GLY A 26 -11.59 -3.37 -9.05
CA GLY A 26 -12.29 -3.99 -10.18
C GLY A 26 -13.63 -4.63 -9.80
N LEU A 27 -13.70 -5.21 -8.60
CA LEU A 27 -14.90 -5.78 -7.98
C LEU A 27 -15.80 -4.73 -7.30
N ARG A 28 -15.43 -3.44 -7.37
CA ARG A 28 -16.19 -2.30 -6.83
C ARG A 28 -16.37 -2.30 -5.30
N ILE A 29 -15.52 -3.03 -4.56
CA ILE A 29 -15.46 -2.97 -3.09
C ILE A 29 -14.94 -1.60 -2.64
N THR A 30 -14.00 -1.02 -3.40
CA THR A 30 -13.51 0.35 -3.20
C THR A 30 -13.43 1.07 -4.55
N ARG A 31 -13.60 2.39 -4.54
CA ARG A 31 -13.26 3.25 -5.69
C ARG A 31 -11.78 3.61 -5.73
N MET A 32 -11.06 3.35 -4.64
CA MET A 32 -9.66 3.74 -4.49
C MET A 32 -8.78 3.02 -5.50
N ASN A 33 -7.90 3.76 -6.14
CA ASN A 33 -6.91 3.23 -7.06
C ASN A 33 -5.54 3.79 -6.70
N ILE A 34 -4.79 3.05 -5.87
CA ILE A 34 -3.47 3.46 -5.40
C ILE A 34 -2.47 3.66 -6.55
N PRO A 35 -2.37 2.76 -7.55
CA PRO A 35 -1.52 3.01 -8.72
C PRO A 35 -1.86 4.33 -9.43
N TYR A 36 -3.13 4.64 -9.63
CA TYR A 36 -3.54 5.88 -10.26
C TYR A 36 -3.17 7.09 -9.40
N MET A 37 -3.45 7.05 -8.09
CA MET A 37 -3.07 8.13 -7.16
C MET A 37 -1.56 8.37 -7.21
N LEU A 38 -0.72 7.34 -6.97
CA LEU A 38 0.74 7.47 -7.01
C LEU A 38 1.24 8.00 -8.36
N GLY A 39 0.73 7.46 -9.47
CA GLY A 39 1.13 7.90 -10.81
C GLY A 39 0.80 9.35 -11.10
N THR A 40 -0.34 9.83 -10.59
CA THR A 40 -0.73 11.24 -10.72
C THR A 40 0.06 12.20 -9.84
N MET A 41 0.97 11.71 -8.99
CA MET A 41 2.00 12.59 -8.42
C MET A 41 2.98 13.05 -9.51
N VAL A 42 3.29 12.18 -10.47
CA VAL A 42 4.34 12.38 -11.47
C VAL A 42 3.80 12.92 -12.80
N THR A 43 2.65 12.43 -13.26
CA THR A 43 2.10 12.79 -14.59
C THR A 43 0.60 13.12 -14.54
N PRO A 44 0.11 14.11 -15.31
CA PRO A 44 -1.33 14.34 -15.48
C PRO A 44 -1.99 13.36 -16.48
N ASP A 45 -1.20 12.67 -17.31
CA ASP A 45 -1.73 11.70 -18.29
C ASP A 45 -2.26 10.46 -17.55
N ARG A 46 -3.58 10.23 -17.63
CA ARG A 46 -4.25 9.14 -16.91
C ARG A 46 -3.80 7.75 -17.34
N ASN A 47 -3.43 7.58 -18.62
CA ASN A 47 -2.99 6.29 -19.15
C ASN A 47 -1.59 5.97 -18.61
N ARG A 48 -0.69 6.96 -18.63
CA ARG A 48 0.66 6.81 -18.09
C ARG A 48 0.68 6.73 -16.57
N ALA A 49 -0.21 7.45 -15.88
CA ALA A 49 -0.28 7.47 -14.42
C ALA A 49 -0.45 6.05 -13.86
N LYS A 50 -1.38 5.25 -14.40
CA LYS A 50 -1.57 3.87 -13.91
C LYS A 50 -0.31 3.01 -14.05
N LEU A 51 0.38 3.10 -15.17
CA LEU A 51 1.61 2.33 -15.39
C LEU A 51 2.73 2.77 -14.43
N LEU A 52 3.02 4.07 -14.38
CA LEU A 52 4.07 4.63 -13.52
C LEU A 52 3.77 4.36 -12.04
N GLY A 53 2.53 4.57 -11.62
CA GLY A 53 2.14 4.37 -10.24
C GLY A 53 2.07 2.90 -9.83
N THR A 54 1.78 1.95 -10.74
CA THR A 54 1.98 0.52 -10.46
C THR A 54 3.45 0.23 -10.19
N GLY A 55 4.36 0.76 -11.02
CA GLY A 55 5.80 0.65 -10.77
C GLY A 55 6.22 1.24 -9.43
N MET A 56 5.76 2.46 -9.11
CA MET A 56 6.00 3.10 -7.82
C MET A 56 5.44 2.28 -6.65
N HIS A 57 4.26 1.68 -6.79
CA HIS A 57 3.67 0.85 -5.74
C HIS A 57 4.48 -0.43 -5.50
N LEU A 58 4.98 -1.06 -6.58
CA LEU A 58 5.86 -2.22 -6.49
C LEU A 58 7.17 -1.88 -5.76
N VAL A 59 7.81 -0.75 -6.11
CA VAL A 59 9.02 -0.27 -5.43
C VAL A 59 8.73 0.06 -3.97
N ASN A 60 7.63 0.78 -3.68
CA ASN A 60 7.26 1.13 -2.31
C ASN A 60 7.03 -0.11 -1.45
N GLY A 61 6.23 -1.07 -1.91
CA GLY A 61 5.99 -2.29 -1.12
C GLY A 61 7.28 -3.08 -0.89
N TRP A 62 8.18 -3.10 -1.88
CA TRP A 62 9.50 -3.72 -1.72
C TRP A 62 10.33 -3.01 -0.66
N LEU A 63 10.35 -1.68 -0.62
CA LEU A 63 11.02 -0.91 0.43
C LEU A 63 10.35 -1.14 1.80
N PHE A 64 9.01 -1.10 1.87
CA PHE A 64 8.27 -1.36 3.11
C PHE A 64 8.52 -2.76 3.67
N SER A 65 8.79 -3.76 2.82
CA SER A 65 9.14 -5.11 3.28
C SER A 65 10.41 -5.16 4.13
N LEU A 66 11.31 -4.17 4.04
CA LEU A 66 12.47 -4.06 4.93
C LEU A 66 12.06 -3.86 6.40
N ILE A 67 10.93 -3.19 6.66
CA ILE A 67 10.40 -3.03 8.03
C ILE A 67 9.96 -4.39 8.58
N TYR A 68 9.37 -5.24 7.73
CA TYR A 68 8.96 -6.61 8.11
C TYR A 68 10.18 -7.47 8.39
N VAL A 69 11.19 -7.41 7.51
CA VAL A 69 12.47 -8.09 7.70
C VAL A 69 13.13 -7.65 9.01
N ALA A 70 13.19 -6.35 9.29
CA ALA A 70 13.74 -5.83 10.54
C ALA A 70 12.97 -6.36 11.77
N ALA A 71 11.64 -6.40 11.71
CA ALA A 71 10.81 -6.98 12.77
C ALA A 71 11.10 -8.49 12.96
N PHE A 72 11.17 -9.27 11.88
CA PHE A 72 11.48 -10.70 11.95
C PHE A 72 12.87 -10.97 12.52
N HIS A 73 13.88 -10.18 12.14
CA HIS A 73 15.22 -10.24 12.72
C HIS A 73 15.23 -9.85 14.21
N SER A 74 14.43 -8.85 14.62
CA SER A 74 14.33 -8.48 16.04
C SER A 74 13.69 -9.56 16.93
N TRP A 75 12.96 -10.50 16.33
CA TRP A 75 12.34 -11.64 17.01
C TRP A 75 13.09 -12.96 16.78
N ASP A 76 14.18 -12.93 16.01
CA ASP A 76 14.89 -14.10 15.48
C ASP A 76 13.99 -15.11 14.76
N GLN A 77 12.79 -14.70 14.35
CA GLN A 77 11.75 -15.58 13.83
C GLN A 77 10.82 -14.84 12.87
N ALA A 78 10.63 -15.42 11.69
CA ALA A 78 9.49 -15.13 10.83
C ALA A 78 8.31 -16.04 11.23
N GLY A 79 7.21 -15.91 10.51
CA GLY A 79 6.04 -16.76 10.67
C GLY A 79 4.76 -16.07 10.23
N LEU A 80 3.77 -16.88 9.85
CA LEU A 80 2.48 -16.40 9.32
C LEU A 80 1.84 -15.33 10.21
N TRP A 81 1.68 -15.61 11.51
CA TRP A 81 0.99 -14.70 12.42
C TRP A 81 1.80 -13.44 12.74
N ARG A 82 3.14 -13.53 12.79
CA ARG A 82 4.04 -12.38 12.97
C ARG A 82 3.96 -11.45 11.78
N GLY A 83 3.99 -12.04 10.58
CA GLY A 83 3.77 -11.33 9.33
C GLY A 83 2.40 -10.65 9.30
N ALA A 84 1.34 -11.37 9.65
CA ALA A 84 -0.01 -10.84 9.75
C ALA A 84 -0.10 -9.65 10.73
N LEU A 85 0.55 -9.73 11.89
CA LEU A 85 0.57 -8.67 12.90
C LEU A 85 1.24 -7.40 12.37
N VAL A 86 2.44 -7.51 11.77
CA VAL A 86 3.11 -6.37 11.14
C VAL A 86 2.26 -5.83 9.98
N GLY A 87 1.61 -6.72 9.21
CA GLY A 87 0.60 -6.43 8.20
C GLY A 87 -0.52 -5.54 8.68
N LEU A 88 -1.13 -5.93 9.80
CA LEU A 88 -2.23 -5.20 10.44
C LEU A 88 -1.78 -3.80 10.89
N VAL A 89 -0.63 -3.70 11.56
CA VAL A 89 -0.07 -2.42 12.02
C VAL A 89 0.23 -1.51 10.83
N HIS A 90 0.83 -2.05 9.78
CA HIS A 90 1.14 -1.31 8.56
C HIS A 90 -0.13 -0.80 7.87
N GLY A 91 -1.12 -1.67 7.65
CA GLY A 91 -2.39 -1.28 7.05
C GLY A 91 -3.13 -0.23 7.88
N ALA A 92 -3.13 -0.37 9.21
CA ALA A 92 -3.71 0.61 10.12
C ALA A 92 -2.99 1.96 10.03
N PHE A 93 -1.65 1.97 10.01
CA PHE A 93 -0.87 3.18 9.83
C PHE A 93 -1.18 3.86 8.48
N VAL A 94 -1.24 3.09 7.39
CA VAL A 94 -1.61 3.61 6.08
C VAL A 94 -2.99 4.26 6.12
N LEU A 95 -3.98 3.63 6.73
CA LEU A 95 -5.35 4.16 6.79
C LEU A 95 -5.54 5.36 7.73
N VAL A 96 -4.90 5.34 8.90
CA VAL A 96 -5.10 6.34 9.96
C VAL A 96 -4.19 7.55 9.78
N VAL A 97 -2.97 7.35 9.28
CA VAL A 97 -1.95 8.41 9.16
C VAL A 97 -1.63 8.69 7.70
N GLY A 98 -1.36 7.65 6.90
CA GLY A 98 -0.98 7.82 5.50
C GLY A 98 -2.08 8.50 4.67
N MET A 99 -3.29 7.97 4.68
CA MET A 99 -4.40 8.43 3.85
C MET A 99 -4.80 9.89 4.16
N PRO A 100 -4.93 10.33 5.43
CA PRO A 100 -5.21 11.73 5.74
C PRO A 100 -4.07 12.70 5.39
N THR A 101 -2.81 12.24 5.34
CA THR A 101 -1.66 13.11 5.03
C THR A 101 -1.37 13.23 3.53
N LEU A 102 -1.91 12.32 2.70
CA LEU A 102 -1.72 12.33 1.25
C LEU A 102 -2.04 13.68 0.58
N PRO A 103 -3.15 14.39 0.91
CA PRO A 103 -3.44 15.69 0.28
C PRO A 103 -2.34 16.74 0.44
N ALA A 104 -1.57 16.68 1.53
CA ALA A 104 -0.48 17.63 1.78
C ALA A 104 0.74 17.37 0.89
N MET A 105 0.95 16.12 0.48
CA MET A 105 2.11 15.69 -0.33
C MET A 105 1.76 15.51 -1.81
N HIS A 106 0.47 15.39 -2.15
CA HIS A 106 0.02 15.00 -3.48
C HIS A 106 -0.39 16.23 -4.32
N PRO A 107 0.36 16.58 -5.40
CA PRO A 107 0.18 17.85 -6.12
C PRO A 107 -1.19 18.00 -6.79
N ARG A 108 -1.85 16.88 -7.12
CA ARG A 108 -3.13 16.83 -7.84
C ARG A 108 -4.33 16.37 -7.00
N MET A 109 -4.19 16.38 -5.67
CA MET A 109 -5.25 15.97 -4.75
C MET A 109 -5.83 17.19 -4.04
N ALA A 110 -7.15 17.24 -3.97
CA ALA A 110 -7.88 18.20 -3.16
C ALA A 110 -7.68 17.90 -1.67
N SER A 111 -8.00 18.86 -0.82
CA SER A 111 -8.00 18.68 0.64
C SER A 111 -9.37 19.04 1.19
N GLU A 112 -9.70 18.52 2.37
CA GLU A 112 -10.94 18.86 3.09
C GLU A 112 -11.09 20.38 3.29
N GLU A 113 -9.98 21.08 3.51
CA GLU A 113 -9.98 22.53 3.76
C GLU A 113 -10.14 23.40 2.50
N ARG A 114 -9.73 22.91 1.31
CA ARG A 114 -9.55 23.78 0.13
C ARG A 114 -10.30 23.31 -1.12
N GLY A 115 -11.04 22.21 -1.05
CA GLY A 115 -11.88 21.70 -2.14
C GLY A 115 -11.11 21.41 -3.43
N PRO A 116 -11.82 21.01 -4.51
CA PRO A 116 -11.23 20.76 -5.81
C PRO A 116 -10.88 22.05 -6.57
N THR A 117 -9.79 22.00 -7.33
CA THR A 117 -9.37 23.04 -8.29
C THR A 117 -9.06 22.38 -9.64
N PRO A 118 -8.92 23.11 -10.76
CA PRO A 118 -8.61 22.51 -12.05
C PRO A 118 -7.38 21.58 -12.05
N THR A 119 -6.40 21.87 -11.19
CA THR A 119 -5.18 21.06 -11.02
C THR A 119 -5.30 19.99 -9.93
N ARG A 120 -6.29 20.07 -9.04
CA ARG A 120 -6.53 19.14 -7.91
C ARG A 120 -7.88 18.46 -8.05
N ALA A 121 -7.91 17.46 -8.92
CA ALA A 121 -9.13 16.73 -9.26
C ALA A 121 -9.30 15.41 -8.48
N LEU A 122 -8.28 14.93 -7.78
CA LEU A 122 -8.45 13.75 -6.91
C LEU A 122 -9.13 14.14 -5.60
N GLU A 123 -10.14 13.34 -5.23
CA GLU A 123 -10.77 13.39 -3.92
C GLU A 123 -9.75 13.08 -2.81
N PRO A 124 -9.73 13.83 -1.69
CA PRO A 124 -8.96 13.43 -0.52
C PRO A 124 -9.50 12.10 0.04
N PRO A 125 -8.65 11.14 0.46
CA PRO A 125 -9.12 9.88 1.02
C PRO A 125 -9.98 10.02 2.27
N GLY A 126 -9.73 11.07 3.07
CA GLY A 126 -10.32 11.24 4.40
C GLY A 126 -9.81 10.20 5.40
N PHE A 127 -10.43 10.19 6.59
CA PHE A 127 -10.12 9.22 7.64
C PHE A 127 -10.46 7.80 7.18
N LEU A 128 -9.50 6.87 7.33
CA LEU A 128 -9.60 5.48 6.89
C LEU A 128 -9.88 5.31 5.39
N ALA A 129 -9.58 6.31 4.55
CA ALA A 129 -9.90 6.29 3.11
C ALA A 129 -11.39 6.10 2.79
N THR A 130 -12.29 6.46 3.70
CA THR A 130 -13.73 6.18 3.58
C THR A 130 -14.42 6.97 2.47
N HIS A 131 -13.83 8.08 2.00
CA HIS A 131 -14.31 8.82 0.83
C HIS A 131 -14.25 7.98 -0.45
N TYR A 132 -13.39 6.97 -0.50
CA TYR A 132 -13.35 6.01 -1.60
C TYR A 132 -14.29 4.80 -1.40
N GLY A 133 -15.09 4.79 -0.34
CA GLY A 133 -16.08 3.76 -0.03
C GLY A 133 -15.92 3.19 1.39
N VAL A 134 -17.03 2.86 2.04
CA VAL A 134 -17.06 2.38 3.43
C VAL A 134 -16.35 1.04 3.64
N GLN A 135 -16.15 0.25 2.58
CA GLN A 135 -15.44 -1.03 2.61
C GLN A 135 -13.93 -0.89 2.32
N THR A 136 -13.47 0.31 1.93
CA THR A 136 -12.04 0.60 1.67
C THR A 136 -11.12 0.21 2.84
N PRO A 137 -11.46 0.52 4.11
CA PRO A 137 -10.61 0.13 5.24
C PRO A 137 -10.37 -1.38 5.30
N VAL A 138 -11.44 -2.17 5.13
CA VAL A 138 -11.36 -3.64 5.17
C VAL A 138 -10.48 -4.16 4.04
N SER A 139 -10.66 -3.65 2.83
CA SER A 139 -9.84 -4.01 1.67
C SER A 139 -8.35 -3.76 1.92
N VAL A 140 -8.00 -2.57 2.43
CA VAL A 140 -6.62 -2.20 2.72
C VAL A 140 -6.03 -3.07 3.83
N ILE A 141 -6.75 -3.29 4.94
CA ILE A 141 -6.27 -4.15 6.03
C ILE A 141 -6.03 -5.58 5.53
N VAL A 142 -6.98 -6.18 4.83
CA VAL A 142 -6.85 -7.55 4.32
C VAL A 142 -5.64 -7.65 3.39
N ALA A 143 -5.48 -6.70 2.47
CA ALA A 143 -4.36 -6.72 1.53
C ALA A 143 -3.00 -6.63 2.26
N HIS A 144 -2.88 -5.77 3.28
CA HIS A 144 -1.63 -5.62 4.07
C HIS A 144 -1.36 -6.81 4.99
N VAL A 145 -2.40 -7.41 5.57
CA VAL A 145 -2.28 -8.66 6.33
C VAL A 145 -1.78 -9.78 5.44
N VAL A 146 -2.34 -9.94 4.24
CA VAL A 146 -1.88 -10.96 3.27
C VAL A 146 -0.45 -10.69 2.83
N PHE A 147 -0.08 -9.44 2.54
CA PHE A 147 1.31 -9.03 2.28
C PHE A 147 2.25 -9.51 3.38
N GLY A 148 1.88 -9.23 4.64
CA GLY A 148 2.63 -9.66 5.80
C GLY A 148 2.70 -11.18 5.96
N CYS A 149 1.60 -11.89 5.74
CA CYS A 149 1.54 -13.35 5.76
C CYS A 149 2.51 -13.97 4.74
N VAL A 150 2.51 -13.48 3.50
CA VAL A 150 3.42 -13.97 2.44
C VAL A 150 4.88 -13.76 2.89
N LEU A 151 5.23 -12.56 3.37
CA LEU A 151 6.57 -12.32 3.90
C LEU A 151 6.89 -13.22 5.09
N GLY A 152 5.98 -13.37 6.04
CA GLY A 152 6.21 -14.17 7.25
C GLY A 152 6.37 -15.67 6.97
N VAL A 153 5.72 -16.20 5.93
CA VAL A 153 5.85 -17.62 5.55
C VAL A 153 7.13 -17.90 4.78
N PHE A 154 7.52 -16.98 3.89
CA PHE A 154 8.56 -17.29 2.90
C PHE A 154 9.88 -16.56 3.11
N TYR A 155 9.90 -15.48 3.89
CA TYR A 155 11.16 -14.84 4.26
C TYR A 155 11.98 -15.76 5.15
N ASP A 156 13.22 -15.98 4.76
CA ASP A 156 14.18 -16.75 5.53
C ASP A 156 14.96 -15.80 6.44
N VAL A 157 14.71 -15.93 7.74
CA VAL A 157 15.44 -15.16 8.77
C VAL A 157 16.88 -15.66 8.89
N GLY A 158 17.13 -16.92 8.52
CA GLY A 158 18.47 -17.49 8.47
C GLY A 158 19.36 -16.79 7.45
N ALA A 159 20.55 -16.41 7.89
CA ALA A 159 21.72 -16.19 7.06
C ALA A 159 22.92 -16.77 7.81
#